data_AF-A0A2P7TJ29-F1
#
_entry.id   AF-A0A2P7TJ29-F1
#
_cell.length_a   1.000
_cell.length_b   1.000
_cell.length_c   1.000
_cell.angle_alpha   90.00
_cell.angle_beta   90.00
_cell.angle_gamma   90.00
#
_symmetry.space_group_name_H-M   'P 1'
#
loop_
_entity.id
_entity.type
_entity.pdbx_description
1 polymer ?
#
loop_
_entity_poly.entity_id
_entity_poly.type
_entity_poly.pdbx_seq_one_letter_code
_entity_poly.pdbx_strand_id
1 'polypeptide(L)'
;MGSVANQLIKRFVHARIKRVLHWLSQPQNCQKALLQYLIAANQHTEWGKMHNFANIQTAAQFARQIPLQDYNSLKPYIDRTMNGQQGILWHRPVTWFAKSSGTTAGKSKFLPLSREAVYNCHIAGSRDIMALYVHNNPNTKIFSGKTLILGGSSSVHQLNPHSRYGDLSAVLLQHMPLLGNFLRTPPLNISLLPDWNEKIEKTARLAVQQHITGFAGVPTWFLVLFKQILEMTGKKKLSDVWPGLELYLHGGVSFTPYTDVFNRLIPLPNMQYWQTYNASEGFFAIQDQPGRTDMALLLNHGIYYEFLPMTEFDSPNPITLQLSEVEVGRNYAPVISTNAGLWRYLPGDTIAFTALNPYRIRVTGRTRHYINAFGEELIVDNADEAIQHACRQTNAVVQEYTAAPLYLTETGRGGHEWLIEFAQLPPNLPEFVQQLDAKLKSINSDYEAKRFNNLAMQLPVVTPVTEGTFYRWLQSKGKLGGQHKVPRLANDRQYIDEIKQFAGSAG
;
A
#
# COMPACT_ATOMS: atom_id res chain seq x y z
N MET A 1 15.70 -15.04 22.66
CA MET A 1 14.68 -15.56 23.60
C MET A 1 14.66 -17.08 23.55
N GLY A 2 14.48 -17.77 24.68
CA GLY A 2 14.43 -19.25 24.72
C GLY A 2 13.16 -19.84 24.10
N SER A 3 13.19 -21.14 23.78
CA SER A 3 12.07 -21.89 23.17
C SER A 3 10.74 -21.74 23.94
N VAL A 4 10.80 -21.71 25.28
CA VAL A 4 9.63 -21.56 26.16
C VAL A 4 8.94 -20.20 25.99
N ALA A 5 9.71 -19.11 25.93
CA ALA A 5 9.15 -17.77 25.74
C ALA A 5 8.43 -17.65 24.38
N ASN A 6 9.02 -18.22 23.32
CA ASN A 6 8.38 -18.27 22.01
C ASN A 6 7.04 -19.03 22.08
N GLN A 7 6.97 -20.16 22.77
CA GLN A 7 5.72 -20.93 22.91
C GLN A 7 4.63 -20.17 23.67
N LEU A 8 4.97 -19.47 24.76
CA LEU A 8 4.01 -18.68 25.53
C LEU A 8 3.46 -17.51 24.71
N ILE A 9 4.34 -16.78 24.01
CA ILE A 9 3.96 -15.68 23.12
C ILE A 9 3.06 -16.19 21.99
N LYS A 10 3.44 -17.32 21.35
CA LYS A 10 2.59 -17.96 20.32
C LYS A 10 1.19 -18.25 20.82
N ARG A 11 1.05 -18.87 22.01
CA ARG A 11 -0.27 -19.17 22.59
C ARG A 11 -1.09 -17.90 22.83
N PHE A 12 -0.47 -16.85 23.36
CA PHE A 12 -1.13 -15.56 23.58
C PHE A 12 -1.61 -14.91 22.27
N VAL A 13 -0.77 -14.89 21.23
CA VAL A 13 -1.14 -14.33 19.91
C VAL A 13 -2.22 -15.20 19.25
N HIS A 14 -2.05 -16.53 19.27
CA HIS A 14 -2.98 -17.49 18.66
C HIS A 14 -4.37 -17.45 19.27
N ALA A 15 -4.53 -17.09 20.55
CA ALA A 15 -5.84 -16.94 21.19
C ALA A 15 -6.79 -15.98 20.43
N ARG A 16 -6.24 -15.04 19.65
CA ARG A 16 -7.00 -14.11 18.82
C ARG A 16 -7.66 -14.77 17.60
N ILE A 17 -7.19 -15.95 17.16
CA ILE A 17 -7.63 -16.59 15.91
C ILE A 17 -9.14 -16.85 15.87
N LYS A 18 -9.76 -17.19 17.02
CA LYS A 18 -11.21 -17.41 17.11
C LYS A 18 -12.01 -16.20 16.64
N ARG A 19 -11.56 -14.99 17.02
CA ARG A 19 -12.18 -13.74 16.60
C ARG A 19 -11.98 -13.50 15.10
N VAL A 20 -10.79 -13.84 14.59
CA VAL A 20 -10.44 -13.67 13.17
C VAL A 20 -11.32 -14.55 12.28
N LEU A 21 -11.37 -15.85 12.58
CA LEU A 21 -12.18 -16.81 11.84
C LEU A 21 -13.67 -16.50 11.92
N HIS A 22 -14.15 -15.98 13.06
CA HIS A 22 -15.54 -15.59 13.21
C HIS A 22 -15.94 -14.48 12.23
N TRP A 23 -15.21 -13.36 12.18
CA TRP A 23 -15.58 -12.27 11.28
C TRP A 23 -15.35 -12.64 9.80
N LEU A 24 -14.36 -13.48 9.49
CA LEU A 24 -14.16 -14.02 8.13
C LEU A 24 -15.36 -14.84 7.65
N SER A 25 -16.04 -15.54 8.56
CA SER A 25 -17.20 -16.38 8.26
C SER A 25 -18.54 -15.63 8.18
N GLN A 26 -18.58 -14.35 8.58
CA GLN A 26 -19.81 -13.56 8.70
C GLN A 26 -19.71 -12.17 8.00
N PRO A 27 -19.24 -12.10 6.74
CA PRO A 27 -18.88 -10.83 6.09
C PRO A 27 -20.03 -9.83 6.01
N GLN A 28 -21.21 -10.27 5.60
CA GLN A 28 -22.39 -9.40 5.41
C GLN A 28 -22.93 -8.85 6.73
N ASN A 29 -22.98 -9.70 7.75
CA ASN A 29 -23.40 -9.30 9.08
C ASN A 29 -22.45 -8.27 9.69
N CYS A 30 -21.13 -8.44 9.49
CA CYS A 30 -20.14 -7.47 9.94
C CYS A 30 -20.33 -6.10 9.27
N GLN A 31 -20.48 -6.03 7.95
CA GLN A 31 -20.66 -4.77 7.24
C GLN A 31 -21.98 -4.07 7.57
N LYS A 32 -23.08 -4.82 7.71
CA LYS A 32 -24.37 -4.28 8.14
C LYS A 32 -24.29 -3.66 9.54
N ALA A 33 -23.76 -4.42 10.51
CA ALA A 33 -23.62 -3.95 11.89
C ALA A 33 -22.69 -2.72 11.97
N LEU A 34 -21.62 -2.71 11.18
CA LEU A 34 -20.68 -1.61 11.13
C LEU A 34 -21.32 -0.34 10.55
N LEU A 35 -22.05 -0.43 9.44
CA LEU A 35 -22.75 0.73 8.86
C LEU A 35 -23.74 1.33 9.88
N GLN A 36 -24.54 0.47 10.53
CA GLN A 36 -25.48 0.89 11.56
C GLN A 36 -24.78 1.63 12.71
N TYR A 37 -23.65 1.10 13.19
CA TYR A 37 -22.84 1.76 14.20
C TYR A 37 -22.32 3.13 13.72
N LEU A 38 -21.76 3.20 12.51
CA LEU A 38 -21.20 4.44 11.97
C LEU A 38 -22.25 5.54 11.83
N ILE A 39 -23.44 5.21 11.33
CA ILE A 39 -24.57 6.15 11.20
C ILE A 39 -25.04 6.60 12.59
N ALA A 40 -25.39 5.64 13.46
CA ALA A 40 -25.97 5.94 14.77
C ALA A 40 -25.02 6.75 15.66
N ALA A 41 -23.73 6.39 15.69
CA ALA A 41 -22.74 7.08 16.50
C ALA A 41 -22.53 8.53 16.04
N ASN A 42 -22.73 8.83 14.75
CA ASN A 42 -22.41 10.14 14.17
C ASN A 42 -23.65 10.97 13.79
N GLN A 43 -24.87 10.53 14.12
CA GLN A 43 -26.09 11.26 13.75
C GLN A 43 -26.17 12.69 14.31
N HIS A 44 -25.46 12.98 15.40
CA HIS A 44 -25.44 14.30 16.04
C HIS A 44 -24.25 15.18 15.65
N THR A 45 -23.32 14.67 14.83
CA THR A 45 -22.23 15.50 14.30
C THR A 45 -22.77 16.52 13.32
N GLU A 46 -21.99 17.55 13.01
CA GLU A 46 -22.35 18.51 11.97
C GLU A 46 -22.61 17.81 10.63
N TRP A 47 -21.73 16.89 10.23
CA TRP A 47 -21.90 16.09 9.02
C TRP A 47 -23.16 15.21 9.08
N GLY A 48 -23.40 14.54 10.21
CA GLY A 48 -24.56 13.67 10.39
C GLY A 48 -25.88 14.43 10.30
N LYS A 49 -25.95 15.66 10.83
CA LYS A 49 -27.11 16.55 10.70
C LYS A 49 -27.28 17.03 9.26
N MET A 50 -26.19 17.49 8.63
CA MET A 50 -26.19 17.97 7.24
C MET A 50 -26.72 16.92 6.26
N HIS A 51 -26.32 15.67 6.45
CA HIS A 51 -26.76 14.54 5.63
C HIS A 51 -27.89 13.73 6.28
N ASN A 52 -28.57 14.27 7.29
CA ASN A 52 -29.73 13.66 7.97
C ASN A 52 -29.59 12.14 8.24
N PHE A 53 -28.50 11.77 8.91
CA PHE A 53 -28.17 10.39 9.29
C PHE A 53 -29.27 9.71 10.11
N ALA A 54 -30.04 10.49 10.89
CA ALA A 54 -31.14 9.98 11.71
C ALA A 54 -32.22 9.24 10.90
N ASN A 55 -32.37 9.57 9.61
CA ASN A 55 -33.37 8.95 8.72
C ASN A 55 -32.79 7.85 7.82
N ILE A 56 -31.50 7.53 7.93
CA ILE A 56 -30.85 6.49 7.13
C ILE A 56 -31.00 5.14 7.83
N GLN A 57 -31.74 4.21 7.20
CA GLN A 57 -31.98 2.86 7.73
C GLN A 57 -31.30 1.75 6.91
N THR A 58 -30.93 2.04 5.67
CA THR A 58 -30.41 1.05 4.71
C THR A 58 -29.15 1.54 4.01
N ALA A 59 -28.31 0.62 3.54
CA ALA A 59 -27.14 0.91 2.72
C ALA A 59 -27.50 1.70 1.44
N ALA A 60 -28.62 1.36 0.80
CA ALA A 60 -29.10 2.08 -0.39
C ALA A 60 -29.51 3.53 -0.08
N GLN A 61 -30.15 3.79 1.07
CA GLN A 61 -30.41 5.16 1.52
C GLN A 61 -29.12 5.92 1.81
N PHE A 62 -28.18 5.28 2.50
CA PHE A 62 -26.86 5.85 2.80
C PHE A 62 -26.13 6.29 1.52
N ALA A 63 -26.05 5.40 0.53
CA ALA A 63 -25.39 5.67 -0.75
C ALA A 63 -26.09 6.78 -1.57
N ARG A 64 -27.42 6.90 -1.50
CA ARG A 64 -28.16 7.98 -2.20
C ARG A 64 -28.02 9.34 -1.53
N GLN A 65 -27.91 9.37 -0.20
CA GLN A 65 -28.01 10.60 0.59
C GLN A 65 -26.67 11.29 0.81
N ILE A 66 -25.58 10.51 0.77
CA ILE A 66 -24.23 11.02 0.96
C ILE A 66 -23.54 10.97 -0.40
N PRO A 67 -23.01 12.08 -0.94
CA PRO A 67 -22.28 12.05 -2.20
C PRO A 67 -20.91 11.36 -2.02
N LEU A 68 -20.36 10.82 -3.11
CA LEU A 68 -18.96 10.39 -3.11
C LEU A 68 -18.04 11.56 -2.74
N GLN A 69 -17.04 11.26 -1.91
CA GLN A 69 -16.11 12.25 -1.40
C GLN A 69 -14.69 11.96 -1.87
N ASP A 70 -13.93 13.02 -2.06
CA ASP A 70 -12.48 13.00 -2.21
C ASP A 70 -11.83 13.79 -1.06
N TYR A 71 -10.51 13.99 -1.12
CA TYR A 71 -9.84 14.76 -0.07
C TYR A 71 -10.26 16.24 -0.07
N ASN A 72 -10.46 16.83 -1.26
CA ASN A 72 -10.71 18.26 -1.37
C ASN A 72 -12.08 18.65 -0.82
N SER A 73 -13.09 17.82 -1.07
CA SER A 73 -14.45 17.97 -0.55
C SER A 73 -14.51 17.85 0.99
N LEU A 74 -13.73 16.94 1.60
CA LEU A 74 -13.67 16.82 3.06
C LEU A 74 -12.71 17.82 3.74
N LYS A 75 -11.78 18.42 2.97
CA LYS A 75 -10.72 19.29 3.52
C LYS A 75 -11.24 20.42 4.43
N PRO A 76 -12.31 21.16 4.11
CA PRO A 76 -12.80 22.24 4.99
C PRO A 76 -13.19 21.73 6.39
N TYR A 77 -13.78 20.55 6.48
CA TYR A 77 -14.18 19.92 7.75
C TYR A 77 -12.97 19.36 8.52
N ILE A 78 -12.02 18.78 7.79
CA ILE A 78 -10.75 18.32 8.35
C ILE A 78 -9.97 19.50 8.93
N ASP A 79 -9.81 20.60 8.19
CA ASP A 79 -9.09 21.80 8.63
C ASP A 79 -9.71 22.38 9.92
N ARG A 80 -11.04 22.46 10.00
CA ARG A 80 -11.74 22.91 11.22
C ARG A 80 -11.49 21.99 12.40
N THR A 81 -11.48 20.67 12.17
CA THR A 81 -11.14 19.69 13.20
C THR A 81 -9.69 19.83 13.67
N MET A 82 -8.77 20.02 12.72
CA MET A 82 -7.36 20.31 13.02
C MET A 82 -7.18 21.60 13.81
N ASN A 83 -8.05 22.59 13.63
CA ASN A 83 -8.06 23.84 14.40
C ASN A 83 -8.81 23.75 15.74
N GLY A 84 -9.19 22.53 16.17
CA GLY A 84 -9.70 22.26 17.51
C GLY A 84 -11.22 22.11 17.60
N GLN A 85 -11.98 22.38 16.53
CA GLN A 85 -13.43 22.19 16.54
C GLN A 85 -13.77 20.68 16.53
N GLN A 86 -14.59 20.22 17.47
CA GLN A 86 -14.94 18.79 17.59
C GLN A 86 -16.38 18.52 17.15
N GLY A 87 -16.72 17.24 16.91
CA GLY A 87 -18.08 16.86 16.52
C GLY A 87 -18.46 17.22 15.08
N ILE A 88 -17.47 17.45 14.19
CA ILE A 88 -17.71 17.79 12.79
C ILE A 88 -17.92 16.53 11.95
N LEU A 89 -16.85 15.78 11.70
CA LEU A 89 -16.87 14.53 10.91
C LEU A 89 -17.04 13.28 11.77
N TRP A 90 -16.63 13.35 13.04
CA TRP A 90 -16.63 12.24 13.98
C TRP A 90 -17.17 12.67 15.34
N HIS A 91 -17.93 11.80 15.99
CA HIS A 91 -18.64 12.06 17.26
C HIS A 91 -17.73 12.15 18.49
N ARG A 92 -16.52 11.57 18.43
CA ARG A 92 -15.52 11.64 19.51
C ARG A 92 -14.40 12.62 19.15
N PRO A 93 -13.69 13.16 20.15
CA PRO A 93 -12.57 14.05 19.90
C PRO A 93 -11.50 13.43 18.99
N VAL A 94 -11.05 14.19 18.00
CA VAL A 94 -9.95 13.82 17.10
C VAL A 94 -8.85 14.87 17.21
N THR A 95 -7.70 14.45 17.73
CA THR A 95 -6.52 15.32 17.97
C THR A 95 -5.30 14.87 17.17
N TRP A 96 -5.41 13.76 16.44
CA TRP A 96 -4.33 13.19 15.66
C TRP A 96 -4.69 13.13 14.19
N PHE A 97 -3.72 13.43 13.34
CA PHE A 97 -3.87 13.40 11.90
C PHE A 97 -2.70 12.66 11.25
N ALA A 98 -3.01 11.69 10.39
CA ALA A 98 -2.01 11.08 9.53
C ALA A 98 -1.67 12.06 8.41
N LYS A 99 -0.39 12.43 8.32
CA LYS A 99 0.14 13.05 7.11
C LYS A 99 0.26 11.95 6.06
N SER A 100 -0.30 12.21 4.88
CA SER A 100 -0.24 11.32 3.72
C SER A 100 0.29 12.12 2.53
N SER A 101 1.17 11.49 1.75
CA SER A 101 1.68 12.07 0.51
C SER A 101 0.60 12.00 -0.57
N GLY A 102 -0.24 13.03 -0.66
CA GLY A 102 -1.19 13.17 -1.75
C GLY A 102 -0.48 13.27 -3.10
N THR A 103 -1.03 12.62 -4.12
CA THR A 103 -0.61 12.72 -5.53
C THR A 103 -1.10 14.00 -6.21
N THR A 104 -2.00 14.75 -5.55
CA THR A 104 -2.52 16.04 -6.04
C THR A 104 -1.65 17.22 -5.59
N ALA A 105 -1.01 17.89 -6.56
CA ALA A 105 -0.50 19.26 -6.47
C ALA A 105 0.37 19.64 -5.24
N GLY A 106 1.25 18.74 -4.79
CA GLY A 106 2.39 19.10 -3.92
C GLY A 106 2.08 19.45 -2.46
N LYS A 107 0.81 19.47 -2.01
CA LYS A 107 0.44 19.66 -0.60
C LYS A 107 0.07 18.34 0.08
N SER A 108 0.57 18.12 1.30
CA SER A 108 0.28 16.90 2.07
C SER A 108 -1.20 16.82 2.45
N LYS A 109 -1.78 15.62 2.37
CA LYS A 109 -3.11 15.34 2.90
C LYS A 109 -3.01 15.07 4.41
N PHE A 110 -3.96 15.55 5.18
CA PHE A 110 -4.08 15.27 6.61
C PHE A 110 -5.38 14.50 6.84
N LEU A 111 -5.26 13.25 7.27
CA LEU A 111 -6.41 12.38 7.47
C LEU A 111 -6.67 12.21 8.97
N PRO A 112 -7.91 12.39 9.45
CA PRO A 112 -8.22 12.24 10.85
C PRO A 112 -7.88 10.82 11.33
N LEU A 113 -7.23 10.73 12.50
CA LEU A 113 -6.96 9.48 13.20
C LEU A 113 -7.67 9.49 14.55
N SER A 114 -8.87 8.93 14.58
CA SER A 114 -9.60 8.71 15.83
C SER A 114 -8.94 7.60 16.66
N ARG A 115 -9.31 7.51 17.94
CA ARG A 115 -8.90 6.39 18.80
C ARG A 115 -9.34 5.06 18.22
N GLU A 116 -10.55 5.00 17.66
CA GLU A 116 -11.10 3.80 17.03
C GLU A 116 -10.30 3.40 15.79
N ALA A 117 -9.88 4.34 14.95
CA ALA A 117 -9.04 4.05 13.79
C ALA A 117 -7.67 3.49 14.20
N VAL A 118 -7.05 4.04 15.24
CA VAL A 118 -5.77 3.51 15.75
C VAL A 118 -5.95 2.10 16.29
N TYR A 119 -6.87 1.86 17.22
CA TYR A 119 -6.93 0.59 17.96
C TYR A 119 -7.80 -0.48 17.31
N ASN A 120 -8.96 -0.12 16.77
CA ASN A 120 -9.93 -1.06 16.22
C ASN A 120 -9.75 -1.31 14.72
N CYS A 121 -8.99 -0.45 14.02
CA CYS A 121 -8.61 -0.64 12.63
C CYS A 121 -7.14 -1.09 12.52
N HIS A 122 -6.19 -0.17 12.67
CA HIS A 122 -4.78 -0.45 12.36
C HIS A 122 -4.13 -1.49 13.29
N ILE A 123 -4.19 -1.27 14.61
CA ILE A 123 -3.60 -2.21 15.58
C ILE A 123 -4.36 -3.55 15.57
N ALA A 124 -5.67 -3.54 15.35
CA ALA A 124 -6.46 -4.76 15.20
C ALA A 124 -6.02 -5.57 13.98
N GLY A 125 -5.83 -4.93 12.82
CA GLY A 125 -5.33 -5.58 11.60
C GLY A 125 -3.93 -6.16 11.78
N SER A 126 -3.00 -5.41 12.38
CA SER A 126 -1.65 -5.90 12.70
C SER A 126 -1.66 -7.11 13.67
N ARG A 127 -2.61 -7.16 14.60
CA ARG A 127 -2.76 -8.32 15.49
C ARG A 127 -3.40 -9.52 14.79
N ASP A 128 -4.33 -9.28 13.86
CA ASP A 128 -4.99 -10.35 13.09
C ASP A 128 -4.01 -11.06 12.17
N ILE A 129 -3.17 -10.32 11.43
CA ILE A 129 -2.17 -10.94 10.55
C ILE A 129 -1.16 -11.80 11.34
N MET A 130 -0.73 -11.35 12.52
CA MET A 130 0.16 -12.15 13.37
C MET A 130 -0.53 -13.41 13.91
N ALA A 131 -1.82 -13.32 14.27
CA ALA A 131 -2.60 -14.47 14.71
C ALA A 131 -2.79 -15.49 13.58
N LEU A 132 -3.08 -15.03 12.36
CA LEU A 132 -3.18 -15.87 11.15
C LEU A 132 -1.84 -16.51 10.81
N TYR A 133 -0.74 -15.76 10.90
CA TYR A 133 0.58 -16.29 10.65
C TYR A 133 0.94 -17.43 11.62
N VAL A 134 0.75 -17.22 12.92
CA VAL A 134 0.99 -18.26 13.94
C VAL A 134 0.04 -19.46 13.76
N HIS A 135 -1.20 -19.21 13.35
CA HIS A 135 -2.17 -20.27 13.08
C HIS A 135 -1.75 -21.17 11.91
N ASN A 136 -1.28 -20.58 10.82
CA ASN A 136 -0.83 -21.31 9.63
C ASN A 136 0.59 -21.89 9.80
N ASN A 137 1.38 -21.37 10.75
CA ASN A 137 2.76 -21.78 11.01
C ASN A 137 2.97 -22.15 12.48
N PRO A 138 2.40 -23.27 12.98
CA PRO A 138 2.47 -23.64 14.41
C PRO A 138 3.91 -23.82 14.92
N ASN A 139 4.83 -24.19 14.03
CA ASN A 139 6.24 -24.39 14.32
C ASN A 139 7.08 -23.10 14.26
N THR A 140 6.45 -21.95 14.04
CA THR A 140 7.15 -20.67 13.90
C THR A 140 8.04 -20.34 15.09
N LYS A 141 9.19 -19.74 14.79
CA LYS A 141 10.18 -19.19 15.72
C LYS A 141 10.23 -17.66 15.63
N ILE A 142 9.24 -17.01 15.02
CA ILE A 142 9.20 -15.55 14.85
C ILE A 142 9.37 -14.75 16.15
N PHE A 143 9.05 -15.32 17.32
CA PHE A 143 9.22 -14.64 18.62
C PHE A 143 10.51 -15.03 19.36
N SER A 144 11.40 -15.84 18.77
CA SER A 144 12.73 -16.10 19.34
C SER A 144 13.68 -14.92 19.15
N GLY A 145 13.43 -14.08 18.14
CA GLY A 145 14.18 -12.89 17.79
C GLY A 145 13.34 -11.63 17.71
N LYS A 146 13.88 -10.63 17.01
CA LYS A 146 13.24 -9.34 16.79
C LYS A 146 12.61 -9.27 15.40
N THR A 147 11.54 -8.49 15.29
CA THR A 147 11.01 -7.99 14.01
C THR A 147 11.61 -6.62 13.72
N LEU A 148 12.38 -6.52 12.66
CA LEU A 148 12.93 -5.26 12.19
C LEU A 148 11.82 -4.48 11.46
N ILE A 149 11.44 -3.33 12.01
CA ILE A 149 10.35 -2.49 11.49
C ILE A 149 10.95 -1.18 10.97
N LEU A 150 10.71 -0.89 9.69
CA LEU A 150 11.15 0.35 9.05
C LEU A 150 9.92 1.20 8.66
N GLY A 151 9.75 2.34 9.33
CA GLY A 151 8.67 3.30 9.08
C GLY A 151 9.17 4.57 8.39
N GLY A 152 8.26 5.52 8.13
CA GLY A 152 8.57 6.82 7.51
C GLY A 152 9.49 7.73 8.33
N SER A 153 9.89 8.85 7.73
CA SER A 153 10.83 9.84 8.25
C SER A 153 10.16 10.96 9.06
N SER A 154 8.84 11.18 8.95
CA SER A 154 8.21 12.30 9.65
C SER A 154 7.99 11.95 11.13
N SER A 155 8.67 12.71 11.99
CA SER A 155 8.34 12.79 13.41
C SER A 155 6.91 13.27 13.64
N VAL A 156 6.41 13.07 14.85
CA VAL A 156 5.17 13.70 15.31
C VAL A 156 5.42 15.19 15.54
N HIS A 157 4.62 16.03 14.90
CA HIS A 157 4.64 17.48 15.04
C HIS A 157 3.36 17.97 15.73
N GLN A 158 3.53 18.90 16.66
CA GLN A 158 2.41 19.68 17.19
C GLN A 158 2.07 20.76 16.16
N LEU A 159 0.83 20.81 15.68
CA LEU A 159 0.37 21.88 14.79
C LEU A 159 -0.08 23.11 15.59
N ASN A 160 -0.87 22.87 16.63
CA ASN A 160 -1.43 23.86 17.54
C ASN A 160 -1.76 23.16 18.88
N PRO A 161 -2.24 23.86 19.94
CA PRO A 161 -2.53 23.23 21.23
C PRO A 161 -3.53 22.07 21.19
N HIS A 162 -4.32 21.95 20.12
CA HIS A 162 -5.40 20.98 20.00
C HIS A 162 -5.04 19.77 19.11
N SER A 163 -4.06 19.92 18.20
CA SER A 163 -3.83 18.93 17.14
C SER A 163 -2.37 18.59 16.89
N ARG A 164 -2.14 17.32 16.59
CA ARG A 164 -0.86 16.72 16.20
C ARG A 164 -0.97 16.03 14.86
N TYR A 165 0.12 16.03 14.11
CA TYR A 165 0.21 15.23 12.88
C TYR A 165 1.55 14.51 12.77
N GLY A 166 1.58 13.46 11.97
CA GLY A 166 2.80 12.73 11.65
C GLY A 166 2.50 11.58 10.69
N ASP A 167 3.53 10.82 10.33
CA ASP A 167 3.34 9.64 9.51
C ASP A 167 2.48 8.61 10.25
N LEU A 168 1.57 7.92 9.54
CA LEU A 168 0.76 6.85 10.16
C LEU A 168 1.66 5.86 10.92
N SER A 169 2.78 5.44 10.31
CA SER A 169 3.73 4.52 10.96
C SER A 169 4.29 5.06 12.28
N ALA A 170 4.56 6.37 12.38
CA ALA A 170 5.05 6.97 13.61
C ALA A 170 3.99 6.94 14.71
N VAL A 171 2.73 7.25 14.37
CA VAL A 171 1.61 7.18 15.30
C VAL A 171 1.38 5.74 15.77
N LEU A 172 1.35 4.76 14.86
CA LEU A 172 1.15 3.36 15.22
C LEU A 172 2.26 2.80 16.11
N LEU A 173 3.51 3.24 15.91
CA LEU A 173 4.62 2.86 16.77
C LEU A 173 4.46 3.39 18.20
N GLN A 174 3.96 4.62 18.38
CA GLN A 174 3.69 5.19 19.71
C GLN A 174 2.55 4.48 20.44
N HIS A 175 1.58 3.93 19.70
CA HIS A 175 0.44 3.18 20.23
C HIS A 175 0.64 1.67 20.23
N MET A 176 1.85 1.19 19.92
CA MET A 176 2.12 -0.24 19.81
C MET A 176 1.99 -0.93 21.18
N PRO A 177 1.31 -2.10 21.26
CA PRO A 177 1.22 -2.86 22.50
C PRO A 177 2.60 -3.22 23.07
N LEU A 178 2.71 -3.32 24.41
CA LEU A 178 3.97 -3.58 25.12
C LEU A 178 4.76 -4.77 24.55
N LEU A 179 4.08 -5.89 24.28
CA LEU A 179 4.70 -7.08 23.69
C LEU A 179 5.27 -6.80 22.29
N GLY A 180 4.55 -6.07 21.44
CA GLY A 180 5.05 -5.67 20.12
C GLY A 180 6.23 -4.72 20.22
N ASN A 181 6.18 -3.78 21.16
CA ASN A 181 7.28 -2.84 21.41
C ASN A 181 8.54 -3.57 21.93
N PHE A 182 8.35 -4.64 22.70
CA PHE A 182 9.44 -5.51 23.14
C PHE A 182 9.99 -6.40 22.01
N LEU A 183 9.17 -6.86 21.07
CA LEU A 183 9.60 -7.75 19.98
C LEU A 183 10.17 -7.00 18.76
N ARG A 184 9.93 -5.70 18.64
CA ARG A 184 10.45 -4.92 17.52
C ARG A 184 11.88 -4.42 17.72
N THR A 185 12.47 -4.02 16.61
CA THR A 185 13.68 -3.20 16.53
C THR A 185 13.56 -2.29 15.30
N PRO A 186 14.15 -1.08 15.27
CA PRO A 186 14.88 -0.42 16.35
C PRO A 186 13.95 0.19 17.41
N PRO A 187 14.44 0.65 18.58
CA PRO A 187 13.65 1.35 19.60
C PRO A 187 13.07 2.68 19.09
N LEU A 188 12.08 3.25 19.81
CA LEU A 188 11.29 4.41 19.34
C LEU A 188 12.17 5.63 19.03
N ASN A 189 13.18 5.88 19.85
CA ASN A 189 14.11 7.00 19.70
C ASN A 189 14.90 6.93 18.38
N ILE A 190 15.16 5.73 17.85
CA ILE A 190 15.79 5.55 16.53
C ILE A 190 14.70 5.56 15.42
N SER A 191 13.59 4.85 15.62
CA SER A 191 12.51 4.78 14.62
C SER A 191 11.93 6.16 14.26
N LEU A 192 11.91 7.08 15.21
CA LEU A 192 11.33 8.42 15.07
C LEU A 192 12.37 9.50 14.73
N LEU A 193 13.63 9.14 14.40
CA LEU A 193 14.62 10.09 13.93
C LEU A 193 14.11 10.81 12.65
N PRO A 194 14.27 12.14 12.55
CA PRO A 194 13.85 12.90 11.38
C PRO A 194 14.82 12.70 10.20
N ASP A 195 16.12 12.57 10.47
CA ASP A 195 17.12 12.31 9.44
C ASP A 195 17.06 10.84 9.00
N TRP A 196 16.81 10.63 7.71
CA TRP A 196 16.67 9.31 7.13
C TRP A 196 17.98 8.53 7.10
N ASN A 197 19.09 9.19 6.76
CA ASN A 197 20.39 8.54 6.63
C ASN A 197 20.92 8.10 7.99
N GLU A 198 20.83 8.99 8.99
CA GLU A 198 21.16 8.71 10.39
C GLU A 198 20.29 7.57 10.93
N LYS A 199 18.99 7.57 10.63
CA LYS A 199 18.08 6.48 11.01
C LYS A 199 18.53 5.15 10.44
N ILE A 200 18.81 5.10 9.13
CA ILE A 200 19.21 3.89 8.43
C ILE A 200 20.54 3.37 8.99
N GLU A 201 21.52 4.24 9.18
CA GLU A 201 22.82 3.87 9.78
C GLU A 201 22.67 3.31 11.20
N LYS A 202 21.98 4.02 12.09
CA LYS A 202 21.76 3.56 13.48
C LYS A 202 20.96 2.27 13.52
N THR A 203 19.98 2.12 12.63
CA THR A 203 19.19 0.89 12.49
C THR A 203 20.07 -0.27 12.04
N ALA A 204 20.92 -0.07 11.03
CA ALA A 204 21.84 -1.09 10.51
C ALA A 204 22.82 -1.55 11.61
N ARG A 205 23.49 -0.61 12.29
CA ARG A 205 24.43 -0.89 13.40
C ARG A 205 23.78 -1.69 14.53
N LEU A 206 22.53 -1.38 14.87
CA LEU A 206 21.81 -2.12 15.91
C LEU A 206 21.37 -3.51 15.41
N ALA A 207 20.82 -3.59 14.19
CA ALA A 207 20.23 -4.80 13.67
C ALA A 207 21.26 -5.92 13.43
N VAL A 208 22.50 -5.58 13.02
CA VAL A 208 23.57 -6.58 12.83
C VAL A 208 23.99 -7.28 14.12
N GLN A 209 23.73 -6.67 15.28
CA GLN A 209 24.05 -7.23 16.61
C GLN A 209 22.88 -8.04 17.19
N GLN A 210 21.76 -8.12 16.48
CA GLN A 210 20.52 -8.71 16.99
C GLN A 210 20.13 -9.95 16.19
N HIS A 211 19.50 -10.89 16.89
CA HIS A 211 18.83 -12.01 16.25
C HIS A 211 17.52 -11.53 15.61
N ILE A 212 17.56 -11.23 14.30
CA ILE A 212 16.39 -10.84 13.51
C ILE A 212 15.71 -12.10 12.97
N THR A 213 14.39 -12.13 13.12
CA THR A 213 13.53 -13.27 12.68
C THR A 213 12.46 -12.84 11.69
N GLY A 214 12.21 -11.54 11.57
CA GLY A 214 11.34 -11.03 10.52
C GLY A 214 11.46 -9.54 10.26
N PHE A 215 10.76 -9.11 9.23
CA PHE A 215 10.72 -7.74 8.72
C PHE A 215 9.28 -7.23 8.66
N ALA A 216 9.08 -5.92 8.85
CA ALA A 216 7.81 -5.27 8.55
C ALA A 216 8.02 -3.87 7.95
N GLY A 217 7.46 -3.62 6.78
CA GLY A 217 7.53 -2.32 6.10
C GLY A 217 7.64 -2.42 4.58
N VAL A 218 7.98 -1.32 3.92
CA VAL A 218 7.95 -1.20 2.46
C VAL A 218 9.25 -1.75 1.83
N PRO A 219 9.18 -2.59 0.78
CA PRO A 219 10.34 -3.27 0.18
C PRO A 219 11.47 -2.35 -0.24
N THR A 220 11.16 -1.20 -0.85
CA THR A 220 12.14 -0.24 -1.37
C THR A 220 13.13 0.23 -0.29
N TRP A 221 12.62 0.58 0.89
CA TRP A 221 13.45 1.07 1.99
C TRP A 221 14.24 -0.05 2.67
N PHE A 222 13.71 -1.27 2.66
CA PHE A 222 14.46 -2.43 3.12
C PHE A 222 15.65 -2.73 2.22
N LEU A 223 15.55 -2.58 0.89
CA LEU A 223 16.70 -2.76 0.01
C LEU A 223 17.85 -1.80 0.33
N VAL A 224 17.54 -0.54 0.64
CA VAL A 224 18.54 0.45 1.10
C VAL A 224 19.22 0.00 2.40
N LEU A 225 18.41 -0.42 3.38
CA LEU A 225 18.93 -0.91 4.66
C LEU A 225 19.76 -2.18 4.51
N PHE A 226 19.32 -3.12 3.67
CA PHE A 226 20.01 -4.37 3.41
C PHE A 226 21.35 -4.14 2.73
N LYS A 227 21.43 -3.22 1.77
CA LYS A 227 22.69 -2.83 1.14
C LYS A 227 23.70 -2.36 2.19
N GLN A 228 23.30 -1.44 3.05
CA GLN A 228 24.18 -0.95 4.13
C GLN A 228 24.61 -2.07 5.09
N ILE A 229 23.69 -2.98 5.46
CA ILE A 229 24.00 -4.11 6.35
C ILE A 229 24.99 -5.08 5.71
N LEU A 230 24.84 -5.39 4.42
CA LEU A 230 25.75 -6.27 3.70
C LEU A 230 27.15 -5.63 3.54
N GLU A 231 27.20 -4.33 3.22
CA GLU A 231 28.45 -3.56 3.19
C GLU A 231 29.16 -3.56 4.56
N MET A 232 28.43 -3.32 5.64
CA MET A 232 28.98 -3.30 7.00
C MET A 232 29.47 -4.66 7.49
N THR A 233 28.81 -5.74 7.07
CA THR A 233 29.15 -7.11 7.53
C THR A 233 30.11 -7.84 6.60
N GLY A 234 30.33 -7.31 5.39
CA GLY A 234 31.08 -7.99 4.32
C GLY A 234 30.39 -9.26 3.80
N LYS A 235 29.12 -9.50 4.15
CA LYS A 235 28.35 -10.68 3.71
C LYS A 235 27.71 -10.40 2.36
N LYS A 236 27.40 -11.47 1.62
CA LYS A 236 26.71 -11.38 0.33
C LYS A 236 25.19 -11.59 0.44
N LYS A 237 24.74 -12.29 1.49
CA LYS A 237 23.34 -12.65 1.70
C LYS A 237 22.93 -12.31 3.12
N LEU A 238 21.67 -11.90 3.27
CA LEU A 238 21.07 -11.64 4.59
C LEU A 238 20.84 -12.92 5.38
N SER A 239 20.70 -14.06 4.71
CA SER A 239 20.68 -15.39 5.36
C SER A 239 21.95 -15.66 6.17
N ASP A 240 23.09 -15.09 5.77
CA ASP A 240 24.38 -15.25 6.44
C ASP A 240 24.52 -14.30 7.64
N VAL A 241 23.79 -13.19 7.63
CA VAL A 241 23.71 -12.22 8.73
C VAL A 241 22.69 -12.71 9.77
N TRP A 242 21.52 -13.15 9.31
CA TRP A 242 20.40 -13.59 10.14
C TRP A 242 19.86 -14.93 9.65
N PRO A 243 20.41 -16.06 10.15
CA PRO A 243 19.97 -17.39 9.73
C PRO A 243 18.57 -17.77 10.25
N GLY A 244 18.00 -16.98 11.17
CA GLY A 244 16.68 -17.21 11.76
C GLY A 244 15.52 -16.49 11.09
N LEU A 245 15.73 -15.85 9.93
CA LEU A 245 14.66 -15.16 9.22
C LEU A 245 13.55 -16.13 8.79
N GLU A 246 12.31 -15.69 8.96
CA GLU A 246 11.12 -16.51 8.71
C GLU A 246 9.96 -15.73 8.06
N LEU A 247 9.83 -14.43 8.33
CA LEU A 247 8.67 -13.66 7.88
C LEU A 247 9.05 -12.25 7.43
N TYR A 248 8.54 -11.84 6.27
CA TYR A 248 8.45 -10.46 5.86
C TYR A 248 6.99 -10.04 5.68
N LEU A 249 6.52 -9.13 6.53
CA LEU A 249 5.25 -8.42 6.36
C LEU A 249 5.46 -7.18 5.48
N HIS A 250 5.01 -7.24 4.23
CA HIS A 250 5.17 -6.14 3.28
C HIS A 250 3.85 -5.50 2.90
N GLY A 251 3.91 -4.25 2.44
CA GLY A 251 2.74 -3.48 2.06
C GLY A 251 3.13 -2.14 1.47
N GLY A 252 2.13 -1.37 1.07
CA GLY A 252 2.31 -0.06 0.45
C GLY A 252 2.67 -0.09 -1.04
N VAL A 253 3.47 -1.04 -1.51
CA VAL A 253 3.74 -1.26 -2.94
C VAL A 253 3.56 -2.73 -3.29
N SER A 254 3.37 -3.00 -4.58
CA SER A 254 3.45 -4.35 -5.13
C SER A 254 4.79 -4.97 -4.77
N PHE A 255 4.78 -6.21 -4.27
CA PHE A 255 6.00 -6.96 -3.99
C PHE A 255 6.52 -7.70 -5.21
N THR A 256 5.66 -7.94 -6.20
CA THR A 256 5.95 -8.68 -7.43
C THR A 256 7.29 -8.27 -8.07
N PRO A 257 7.62 -6.98 -8.26
CA PRO A 257 8.89 -6.56 -8.85
C PRO A 257 10.13 -6.89 -8.01
N TYR A 258 9.97 -7.04 -6.69
CA TYR A 258 11.08 -7.26 -5.75
C TYR A 258 11.35 -8.74 -5.45
N THR A 259 10.48 -9.65 -5.90
CA THR A 259 10.52 -11.08 -5.58
C THR A 259 11.91 -11.69 -5.84
N ASP A 260 12.48 -11.49 -7.02
CA ASP A 260 13.74 -12.11 -7.41
C ASP A 260 14.94 -11.50 -6.67
N VAL A 261 14.87 -10.20 -6.35
CA VAL A 261 15.89 -9.53 -5.54
C VAL A 261 15.88 -10.10 -4.12
N PHE A 262 14.71 -10.19 -3.49
CA PHE A 262 14.58 -10.72 -2.12
C PHE A 262 14.95 -12.21 -2.04
N ASN A 263 14.58 -13.02 -3.03
CA ASN A 263 14.98 -14.43 -3.10
C ASN A 263 16.50 -14.62 -3.18
N ARG A 264 17.21 -13.75 -3.90
CA ARG A 264 18.68 -13.76 -3.94
C ARG A 264 19.32 -13.31 -2.64
N LEU A 265 18.74 -12.30 -1.99
CA LEU A 265 19.25 -11.76 -0.71
C LEU A 265 18.95 -12.68 0.48
N ILE A 266 17.82 -13.39 0.46
CA ILE A 266 17.33 -14.25 1.55
C ILE A 266 16.96 -15.63 0.97
N PRO A 267 17.95 -16.45 0.57
CA PRO A 267 17.71 -17.78 0.01
C PRO A 267 17.43 -18.81 1.12
N LEU A 268 16.42 -18.56 1.94
CA LEU A 268 15.98 -19.44 3.02
C LEU A 268 14.68 -20.14 2.62
N PRO A 269 14.61 -21.49 2.72
CA PRO A 269 13.44 -22.24 2.28
C PRO A 269 12.19 -21.99 3.13
N ASN A 270 12.37 -21.54 4.38
CA ASN A 270 11.30 -21.24 5.32
C ASN A 270 10.91 -19.75 5.34
N MET A 271 11.50 -18.91 4.48
CA MET A 271 11.15 -17.49 4.40
C MET A 271 9.77 -17.31 3.79
N GLN A 272 8.90 -16.59 4.48
CA GLN A 272 7.56 -16.26 4.00
C GLN A 272 7.40 -14.76 3.76
N TYR A 273 6.68 -14.42 2.69
CA TYR A 273 6.36 -13.07 2.30
C TYR A 273 4.85 -12.91 2.38
N TRP A 274 4.39 -12.09 3.33
CA TRP A 274 2.97 -11.90 3.59
C TRP A 274 2.58 -10.45 3.30
N GLN A 275 1.59 -10.30 2.43
CA GLN A 275 1.13 -8.99 2.00
C GLN A 275 0.09 -8.37 2.93
N THR A 276 0.14 -7.05 3.03
CA THR A 276 -0.84 -6.20 3.68
C THR A 276 -1.28 -5.07 2.74
N TYR A 277 -2.56 -4.74 2.78
CA TYR A 277 -3.11 -3.55 2.14
C TYR A 277 -3.63 -2.60 3.22
N ASN A 278 -2.88 -1.53 3.45
CA ASN A 278 -3.21 -0.48 4.41
C ASN A 278 -2.73 0.88 3.89
N ALA A 279 -3.41 1.93 4.32
CA ALA A 279 -3.09 3.33 4.05
C ALA A 279 -3.41 4.18 5.29
N SER A 280 -3.23 5.48 5.21
CA SER A 280 -3.58 6.42 6.30
C SER A 280 -5.08 6.44 6.59
N GLU A 281 -5.89 6.11 5.60
CA GLU A 281 -7.35 6.02 5.65
C GLU A 281 -7.85 4.74 6.34
N GLY A 282 -7.03 3.68 6.41
CA GLY A 282 -7.48 2.39 6.94
C GLY A 282 -6.55 1.20 6.73
N PHE A 283 -6.83 0.11 7.43
CA PHE A 283 -6.22 -1.20 7.21
C PHE A 283 -7.26 -2.08 6.52
N PHE A 284 -7.05 -2.39 5.24
CA PHE A 284 -8.10 -2.89 4.36
C PHE A 284 -8.04 -4.39 4.14
N ALA A 285 -6.85 -4.98 3.92
CA ALA A 285 -6.75 -6.41 3.65
C ALA A 285 -5.44 -7.00 4.16
N ILE A 286 -5.46 -8.30 4.46
CA ILE A 286 -4.30 -9.08 4.90
C ILE A 286 -4.23 -10.41 4.17
N GLN A 287 -3.03 -10.85 3.84
CA GLN A 287 -2.83 -12.23 3.42
C GLN A 287 -3.15 -13.16 4.59
N ASP A 288 -4.03 -14.14 4.36
CA ASP A 288 -4.58 -15.02 5.40
C ASP A 288 -4.07 -16.46 5.32
N GLN A 289 -3.40 -16.83 4.22
CA GLN A 289 -2.88 -18.18 3.98
C GLN A 289 -1.50 -18.17 3.29
N PRO A 290 -0.63 -19.16 3.58
CA PRO A 290 0.65 -19.33 2.89
C PRO A 290 0.47 -19.57 1.39
N GLY A 291 1.38 -19.04 0.58
CA GLY A 291 1.43 -19.29 -0.87
C GLY A 291 0.39 -18.54 -1.71
N ARG A 292 -0.60 -17.87 -1.08
CA ARG A 292 -1.54 -17.00 -1.79
C ARG A 292 -0.90 -15.66 -2.15
N THR A 293 -1.37 -15.07 -3.25
CA THR A 293 -0.98 -13.73 -3.72
C THR A 293 -2.10 -12.70 -3.57
N ASP A 294 -3.28 -13.13 -3.13
CA ASP A 294 -4.42 -12.29 -2.80
C ASP A 294 -4.57 -12.16 -1.27
N MET A 295 -5.45 -11.26 -0.85
CA MET A 295 -5.63 -10.89 0.55
C MET A 295 -7.10 -10.97 0.95
N ALA A 296 -7.38 -11.45 2.16
CA ALA A 296 -8.70 -11.37 2.76
C ALA A 296 -9.05 -9.92 3.13
N LEU A 297 -10.22 -9.45 2.67
CA LEU A 297 -10.72 -8.11 2.97
C LEU A 297 -11.19 -8.04 4.44
N LEU A 298 -10.75 -7.01 5.16
CA LEU A 298 -11.05 -6.79 6.57
C LEU A 298 -12.41 -6.12 6.74
N LEU A 299 -13.44 -6.90 7.11
CA LEU A 299 -14.83 -6.44 7.09
C LEU A 299 -15.39 -6.00 8.46
N ASN A 300 -14.58 -6.05 9.52
CA ASN A 300 -15.01 -5.73 10.88
C ASN A 300 -14.01 -4.79 11.60
N HIS A 301 -13.26 -4.01 10.83
CA HIS A 301 -12.15 -3.19 11.32
C HIS A 301 -12.46 -1.69 11.27
N GLY A 302 -13.74 -1.34 11.36
CA GLY A 302 -14.17 0.05 11.39
C GLY A 302 -14.27 0.73 10.02
N ILE A 303 -14.19 -0.04 8.93
CA ILE A 303 -14.36 0.45 7.56
C ILE A 303 -15.56 -0.26 6.91
N TYR A 304 -16.56 0.53 6.54
CA TYR A 304 -17.66 0.10 5.68
C TYR A 304 -17.27 0.33 4.22
N TYR A 305 -17.54 -0.64 3.36
CA TYR A 305 -17.16 -0.64 1.96
C TYR A 305 -18.37 -0.59 1.04
N GLU A 306 -18.27 0.27 0.04
CA GLU A 306 -18.98 0.16 -1.23
C GLU A 306 -17.93 0.01 -2.35
N PHE A 307 -18.35 -0.45 -3.53
CA PHE A 307 -17.46 -0.73 -4.64
C PHE A 307 -17.98 -0.03 -5.89
N LEU A 308 -17.23 0.95 -6.40
CA LEU A 308 -17.57 1.66 -7.63
C LEU A 308 -17.01 0.88 -8.83
N PRO A 309 -17.84 0.31 -9.71
CA PRO A 309 -17.36 -0.28 -10.96
C PRO A 309 -16.58 0.74 -11.77
N MET A 310 -15.50 0.34 -12.45
CA MET A 310 -14.71 1.28 -13.25
C MET A 310 -15.53 1.91 -14.39
N THR A 311 -16.53 1.20 -14.91
CA THR A 311 -17.48 1.72 -15.92
C THR A 311 -18.35 2.88 -15.42
N GLU A 312 -18.51 3.01 -14.11
CA GLU A 312 -19.29 4.08 -13.46
C GLU A 312 -18.40 5.23 -12.98
N PHE A 313 -17.07 5.15 -13.14
CA PHE A 313 -16.13 6.06 -12.47
C PHE A 313 -16.30 7.52 -12.89
N ASP A 314 -16.53 7.77 -14.18
CA ASP A 314 -16.75 9.11 -14.75
C ASP A 314 -18.24 9.46 -14.91
N SER A 315 -19.14 8.61 -14.39
CA SER A 315 -20.58 8.86 -14.43
C SER A 315 -20.94 10.09 -13.58
N PRO A 316 -21.85 10.98 -14.05
CA PRO A 316 -22.30 12.11 -13.24
C PRO A 316 -23.10 11.67 -12.01
N ASN A 317 -23.69 10.48 -12.04
CA ASN A 317 -24.43 9.88 -10.94
C ASN A 317 -23.95 8.44 -10.73
N PRO A 318 -22.74 8.25 -10.19
CA PRO A 318 -22.08 6.95 -10.14
C PRO A 318 -22.84 6.00 -9.21
N ILE A 319 -23.08 4.79 -9.71
CA ILE A 319 -23.72 3.73 -8.91
C ILE A 319 -22.63 2.87 -8.26
N THR A 320 -22.65 2.81 -6.93
CA THR A 320 -21.81 1.91 -6.15
C THR A 320 -22.53 0.61 -5.81
N LEU A 321 -21.75 -0.46 -5.71
CA LEU A 321 -22.21 -1.79 -5.36
C LEU A 321 -21.89 -2.10 -3.89
N GLN A 322 -22.77 -2.87 -3.24
CA GLN A 322 -22.53 -3.48 -1.94
C GLN A 322 -21.68 -4.74 -2.08
N LEU A 323 -21.15 -5.23 -0.96
CA LEU A 323 -20.30 -6.42 -0.91
C LEU A 323 -20.94 -7.67 -1.54
N SER A 324 -22.27 -7.83 -1.47
CA SER A 324 -22.99 -8.97 -2.09
C SER A 324 -23.12 -8.86 -3.62
N GLU A 325 -22.89 -7.69 -4.18
CA GLU A 325 -23.16 -7.37 -5.60
C GLU A 325 -21.88 -7.42 -6.46
N VAL A 326 -20.71 -7.62 -5.84
CA VAL A 326 -19.42 -7.67 -6.54
C VAL A 326 -19.18 -9.02 -7.20
N GLU A 327 -18.48 -8.98 -8.33
CA GLU A 327 -18.08 -10.14 -9.11
C GLU A 327 -16.56 -10.36 -9.11
N VAL A 328 -16.16 -11.62 -9.19
CA VAL A 328 -14.74 -12.03 -9.34
C VAL A 328 -14.20 -11.56 -10.69
N GLY A 329 -12.95 -11.12 -10.70
CA GLY A 329 -12.23 -10.70 -11.92
C GLY A 329 -12.55 -9.29 -12.41
N ARG A 330 -13.58 -8.62 -11.88
CA ARG A 330 -13.88 -7.22 -12.21
C ARG A 330 -13.09 -6.25 -11.33
N ASN A 331 -12.70 -5.12 -11.92
CA ASN A 331 -12.04 -4.02 -11.23
C ASN A 331 -13.05 -3.06 -10.60
N TYR A 332 -12.75 -2.61 -9.39
CA TYR A 332 -13.55 -1.64 -8.64
C TYR A 332 -12.64 -0.60 -7.97
N ALA A 333 -13.12 0.63 -7.87
CA ALA A 333 -12.60 1.58 -6.90
C ALA A 333 -13.33 1.38 -5.56
N PRO A 334 -12.63 1.07 -4.45
CA PRO A 334 -13.26 0.98 -3.14
C PRO A 334 -13.69 2.37 -2.68
N VAL A 335 -14.92 2.45 -2.19
CA VAL A 335 -15.51 3.64 -1.55
C VAL A 335 -15.66 3.31 -0.07
N ILE A 336 -15.04 4.10 0.80
CA ILE A 336 -14.93 3.76 2.22
C ILE A 336 -15.66 4.76 3.11
N SER A 337 -16.33 4.24 4.14
CA SER A 337 -16.78 5.04 5.28
C SER A 337 -16.11 4.52 6.55
N THR A 338 -15.37 5.38 7.25
CA THR A 338 -14.42 4.95 8.28
C THR A 338 -14.83 5.39 9.66
N ASN A 339 -14.30 4.68 10.66
CA ASN A 339 -14.37 5.04 12.06
C ASN A 339 -13.50 6.26 12.45
N ALA A 340 -13.12 7.09 11.47
CA ALA A 340 -12.44 8.38 11.67
C ALA A 340 -13.17 9.54 10.98
N GLY A 341 -14.37 9.32 10.44
CA GLY A 341 -15.16 10.39 9.83
C GLY A 341 -14.83 10.68 8.36
N LEU A 342 -14.23 9.71 7.65
CA LEU A 342 -14.29 9.71 6.19
C LEU A 342 -15.62 9.07 5.78
N TRP A 343 -16.42 9.74 4.96
CA TRP A 343 -17.76 9.29 4.57
C TRP A 343 -17.82 9.15 3.04
N ARG A 344 -18.15 7.94 2.54
CA ARG A 344 -18.11 7.58 1.11
C ARG A 344 -16.88 8.13 0.37
N TYR A 345 -15.72 8.00 1.01
CA TYR A 345 -14.45 8.54 0.56
C TYR A 345 -13.79 7.61 -0.47
N LEU A 346 -13.20 8.18 -1.51
CA LEU A 346 -12.40 7.46 -2.51
C LEU A 346 -10.90 7.54 -2.12
N PRO A 347 -10.28 6.43 -1.66
CA PRO A 347 -8.83 6.39 -1.36
C PRO A 347 -7.96 6.55 -2.61
N GLY A 348 -8.54 6.24 -3.78
CA GLY A 348 -7.88 6.32 -5.07
C GLY A 348 -7.07 5.08 -5.44
N ASP A 349 -7.35 3.93 -4.82
CA ASP A 349 -6.84 2.62 -5.23
C ASP A 349 -7.87 1.92 -6.15
N THR A 350 -7.44 0.91 -6.90
CA THR A 350 -8.34 -0.05 -7.56
C THR A 350 -8.04 -1.46 -7.06
N ILE A 351 -9.08 -2.28 -6.97
CA ILE A 351 -9.00 -3.67 -6.53
C ILE A 351 -9.80 -4.58 -7.46
N ALA A 352 -9.48 -5.87 -7.47
CA ALA A 352 -10.31 -6.91 -8.07
C ALA A 352 -10.54 -8.05 -7.08
N PHE A 353 -11.76 -8.58 -7.06
CA PHE A 353 -12.09 -9.75 -6.26
C PHE A 353 -11.53 -11.02 -6.91
N THR A 354 -10.89 -11.87 -6.11
CA THR A 354 -10.37 -13.17 -6.52
C THR A 354 -11.20 -14.32 -5.94
N ALA A 355 -11.93 -14.07 -4.86
CA ALA A 355 -12.89 -14.98 -4.27
C ALA A 355 -13.97 -14.20 -3.51
N LEU A 356 -15.16 -14.76 -3.39
CA LEU A 356 -16.29 -14.17 -2.65
C LEU A 356 -16.56 -14.87 -1.31
N ASN A 357 -15.93 -16.04 -1.06
CA ASN A 357 -16.10 -16.77 0.19
C ASN A 357 -14.78 -17.38 0.74
N PRO A 358 -14.18 -16.77 1.78
CA PRO A 358 -14.38 -15.38 2.17
C PRO A 358 -13.93 -14.43 1.04
N TYR A 359 -14.37 -13.17 1.13
CA TYR A 359 -14.02 -12.12 0.19
C TYR A 359 -12.51 -11.87 0.17
N ARG A 360 -11.90 -12.13 -0.99
CA ARG A 360 -10.48 -11.88 -1.26
C ARG A 360 -10.30 -10.95 -2.42
N ILE A 361 -9.27 -10.14 -2.32
CA ILE A 361 -8.95 -9.10 -3.28
C ILE A 361 -7.47 -9.15 -3.66
N ARG A 362 -7.18 -8.62 -4.85
CA ARG A 362 -5.87 -8.10 -5.21
C ARG A 362 -5.98 -6.60 -5.42
N VAL A 363 -4.92 -5.86 -5.10
CA VAL A 363 -4.82 -4.43 -5.45
C VAL A 363 -4.33 -4.37 -6.89
N THR A 364 -5.15 -3.78 -7.77
CA THR A 364 -4.90 -3.76 -9.22
C THR A 364 -4.24 -2.45 -9.68
N GLY A 365 -4.26 -1.42 -8.84
CA GLY A 365 -3.61 -0.16 -9.17
C GLY A 365 -4.20 1.01 -8.41
N ARG A 366 -4.24 2.16 -9.08
CA ARG A 366 -4.73 3.43 -8.55
C ARG A 366 -5.68 4.06 -9.55
N THR A 367 -6.70 4.76 -9.07
CA THR A 367 -7.67 5.46 -9.93
C THR A 367 -7.06 6.59 -10.75
N ARG A 368 -5.82 6.99 -10.45
CA ARG A 368 -5.06 8.02 -11.18
C ARG A 368 -3.73 7.56 -11.76
N HIS A 369 -3.31 6.33 -11.47
CA HIS A 369 -2.08 5.76 -12.05
C HIS A 369 -2.45 4.62 -12.96
N TYR A 370 -2.84 5.01 -14.16
CA TYR A 370 -3.16 4.16 -15.28
C TYR A 370 -2.77 4.91 -16.55
N ILE A 371 -2.66 4.20 -17.66
CA ILE A 371 -2.54 4.80 -18.98
C ILE A 371 -3.77 4.41 -19.78
N ASN A 372 -4.57 5.40 -20.17
CA ASN A 372 -5.72 5.23 -21.05
C ASN A 372 -5.77 6.35 -22.09
N ALA A 373 -4.63 6.64 -22.72
CA ALA A 373 -4.54 7.69 -23.73
C ALA A 373 -5.12 7.24 -25.09
N PHE A 374 -5.20 5.93 -25.33
CA PHE A 374 -5.64 5.31 -26.56
C PHE A 374 -6.85 4.38 -26.36
N GLY A 375 -7.40 4.28 -25.14
CA GLY A 375 -8.47 3.35 -24.80
C GLY A 375 -7.98 1.97 -24.35
N GLU A 376 -6.74 1.87 -23.86
CA GLU A 376 -6.06 0.62 -23.48
C GLU A 376 -6.21 0.24 -21.99
N GLU A 377 -6.75 1.13 -21.16
CA GLU A 377 -7.00 0.91 -19.72
C GLU A 377 -5.85 0.23 -18.96
N LEU A 378 -4.61 0.59 -19.28
CA LEU A 378 -3.42 -0.03 -18.69
C LEU A 378 -3.30 0.35 -17.22
N ILE A 379 -3.42 -0.62 -16.33
CA ILE A 379 -3.26 -0.44 -14.87
C ILE A 379 -1.87 -0.90 -14.39
N VAL A 380 -1.48 -0.45 -13.20
CA VAL A 380 -0.17 -0.77 -12.61
C VAL A 380 0.06 -2.28 -12.49
N ASP A 381 -0.97 -3.07 -12.16
CA ASP A 381 -0.85 -4.54 -12.06
C ASP A 381 -0.43 -5.16 -13.41
N ASN A 382 -0.98 -4.67 -14.53
CA ASN A 382 -0.56 -5.13 -15.86
C ASN A 382 0.91 -4.77 -16.12
N ALA A 383 1.32 -3.55 -15.78
CA ALA A 383 2.68 -3.08 -15.95
C ALA A 383 3.69 -3.90 -15.11
N ASP A 384 3.38 -4.13 -13.83
CA ASP A 384 4.21 -4.91 -12.91
C ASP A 384 4.37 -6.37 -13.39
N GLU A 385 3.26 -7.00 -13.81
CA GLU A 385 3.28 -8.40 -14.30
C GLU A 385 4.07 -8.52 -15.62
N ALA A 386 3.92 -7.54 -16.52
CA ALA A 386 4.64 -7.54 -17.79
C ALA A 386 6.13 -7.26 -17.65
N ILE A 387 6.53 -6.34 -16.75
CA ILE A 387 7.95 -6.13 -16.42
C ILE A 387 8.54 -7.38 -15.78
N GLN A 388 7.84 -8.02 -14.83
CA GLN A 388 8.34 -9.24 -14.21
C GLN A 388 8.55 -10.37 -15.24
N HIS A 389 7.61 -10.53 -16.16
CA HIS A 389 7.76 -11.49 -17.27
C HIS A 389 8.97 -11.16 -18.14
N ALA A 390 9.11 -9.91 -18.60
CA ALA A 390 10.24 -9.48 -19.43
C ALA A 390 11.58 -9.67 -18.73
N CYS A 391 11.67 -9.37 -17.43
CA CYS A 391 12.84 -9.64 -16.58
C CYS A 391 13.23 -11.12 -16.61
N ARG A 392 12.26 -12.03 -16.41
CA ARG A 392 12.52 -13.48 -16.39
C ARG A 392 13.00 -14.02 -17.73
N GLN A 393 12.41 -13.55 -18.83
CA GLN A 393 12.77 -14.02 -20.17
C GLN A 393 14.14 -13.53 -20.63
N THR A 394 14.55 -12.34 -20.19
CA THR A 394 15.79 -11.69 -20.66
C THR A 394 16.90 -11.65 -19.62
N ASN A 395 16.69 -12.24 -18.45
CA ASN A 395 17.62 -12.16 -17.32
C ASN A 395 17.96 -10.71 -16.91
N ALA A 396 17.00 -9.79 -17.05
CA ALA A 396 17.12 -8.42 -16.57
C ALA A 396 16.63 -8.30 -15.13
N VAL A 397 17.10 -7.28 -14.42
CA VAL A 397 16.62 -6.95 -13.06
C VAL A 397 16.25 -5.48 -13.05
N VAL A 398 14.97 -5.18 -12.90
CA VAL A 398 14.45 -3.82 -12.77
C VAL A 398 14.43 -3.40 -11.30
N GLN A 399 14.94 -2.22 -10.99
CA GLN A 399 14.83 -1.60 -9.67
C GLN A 399 13.59 -0.71 -9.57
N GLU A 400 13.38 0.14 -10.57
CA GLU A 400 12.37 1.20 -10.55
C GLU A 400 11.93 1.57 -11.98
N TYR A 401 10.71 2.04 -12.16
CA TYR A 401 10.20 2.42 -13.49
C TYR A 401 9.08 3.45 -13.41
N THR A 402 8.92 4.23 -14.48
CA THR A 402 7.71 5.04 -14.74
C THR A 402 7.36 4.95 -16.22
N ALA A 403 6.08 5.09 -16.56
CA ALA A 403 5.62 5.13 -17.93
C ALA A 403 4.51 6.17 -18.12
N ALA A 404 4.46 6.72 -19.33
CA ALA A 404 3.48 7.69 -19.76
C ALA A 404 3.16 7.51 -21.26
N PRO A 405 2.02 8.04 -21.74
CA PRO A 405 1.75 8.15 -23.16
C PRO A 405 2.88 8.86 -23.89
N LEU A 406 3.31 8.25 -24.98
CA LEU A 406 4.02 8.90 -26.05
C LEU A 406 2.97 9.35 -27.07
N TYR A 407 2.61 10.62 -27.01
CA TYR A 407 1.71 11.23 -27.99
C TYR A 407 2.39 11.33 -29.36
N LEU A 408 1.57 11.38 -30.41
CA LEU A 408 1.94 11.36 -31.82
C LEU A 408 3.26 12.10 -32.11
N THR A 409 4.26 11.36 -32.60
CA THR A 409 5.45 11.94 -33.23
C THR A 409 5.17 12.25 -34.70
N GLU A 410 6.10 12.90 -35.42
CA GLU A 410 5.98 13.19 -36.87
C GLU A 410 5.66 11.95 -37.73
N THR A 411 5.87 10.73 -37.20
CA THR A 411 5.53 9.44 -37.84
C THR A 411 4.06 9.03 -37.72
N GLY A 412 3.23 9.79 -36.99
CA GLY A 412 1.77 9.63 -36.94
C GLY A 412 1.24 8.51 -36.04
N ARG A 413 2.06 7.90 -35.17
CA ARG A 413 1.62 6.87 -34.21
C ARG A 413 1.96 7.24 -32.77
N GLY A 414 1.01 7.01 -31.86
CA GLY A 414 1.22 7.11 -30.42
C GLY A 414 1.67 5.78 -29.82
N GLY A 415 2.02 5.75 -28.54
CA GLY A 415 2.38 4.53 -27.83
C GLY A 415 2.71 4.82 -26.38
N HIS A 416 3.50 3.96 -25.75
CA HIS A 416 4.00 4.20 -24.39
C HIS A 416 5.49 4.49 -24.41
N GLU A 417 5.92 5.41 -23.56
CA GLU A 417 7.32 5.57 -23.19
C GLU A 417 7.52 5.10 -21.75
N TRP A 418 8.57 4.32 -21.54
CA TRP A 418 8.94 3.72 -20.26
C TRP A 418 10.36 4.15 -19.91
N LEU A 419 10.55 4.79 -18.75
CA LEU A 419 11.87 4.94 -18.14
C LEU A 419 12.07 3.81 -17.16
N ILE A 420 13.17 3.08 -17.30
CA ILE A 420 13.45 1.92 -16.46
C ILE A 420 14.87 2.00 -15.88
N GLU A 421 14.97 1.97 -14.56
CA GLU A 421 16.23 1.81 -13.85
C GLU A 421 16.50 0.32 -13.64
N PHE A 422 17.58 -0.18 -14.25
CA PHE A 422 17.97 -1.59 -14.15
C PHE A 422 19.09 -1.78 -13.12
N ALA A 423 18.94 -2.74 -12.20
CA ALA A 423 20.07 -3.27 -11.43
C ALA A 423 20.96 -4.15 -12.32
N GLN A 424 20.35 -4.79 -13.31
CA GLN A 424 21.03 -5.61 -14.30
C GLN A 424 20.31 -5.41 -15.63
N LEU A 425 21.02 -4.85 -16.61
CA LEU A 425 20.47 -4.63 -17.95
C LEU A 425 20.20 -5.98 -18.65
N PRO A 426 19.13 -6.07 -19.47
CA PRO A 426 18.96 -7.21 -20.37
C PRO A 426 20.14 -7.28 -21.35
N PRO A 427 20.62 -8.48 -21.72
CA PRO A 427 21.60 -8.64 -22.79
C PRO A 427 21.13 -8.06 -24.13
N ASN A 428 19.81 -8.08 -24.37
CA ASN A 428 19.18 -7.54 -25.56
C ASN A 428 17.94 -6.70 -25.16
N LEU A 429 18.08 -5.37 -25.17
CA LEU A 429 17.00 -4.46 -24.82
C LEU A 429 15.79 -4.56 -25.78
N PRO A 430 15.96 -4.63 -27.12
CA PRO A 430 14.85 -4.92 -28.02
C PRO A 430 14.05 -6.18 -27.67
N GLU A 431 14.71 -7.25 -27.26
CA GLU A 431 14.03 -8.48 -26.81
C GLU A 431 13.22 -8.24 -25.53
N PHE A 432 13.78 -7.49 -24.56
CA PHE A 432 13.05 -7.10 -23.35
C PHE A 432 11.76 -6.34 -23.69
N VAL A 433 11.83 -5.39 -24.63
CA VAL A 433 10.68 -4.62 -25.11
C VAL A 433 9.63 -5.53 -25.74
N GLN A 434 10.05 -6.51 -26.55
CA GLN A 434 9.13 -7.47 -27.16
C GLN A 434 8.42 -8.35 -26.13
N GLN A 435 9.14 -8.82 -25.11
CA GLN A 435 8.57 -9.62 -24.03
C GLN A 435 7.60 -8.81 -23.16
N LEU A 436 7.94 -7.54 -22.89
CA LEU A 436 7.06 -6.59 -22.22
C LEU A 436 5.75 -6.42 -23.01
N ASP A 437 5.84 -6.08 -24.29
CA ASP A 437 4.67 -5.87 -25.15
C ASP A 437 3.82 -7.15 -25.29
N ALA A 438 4.45 -8.31 -25.49
CA ALA A 438 3.76 -9.59 -25.61
C ALA A 438 2.96 -9.92 -24.35
N LYS A 439 3.57 -9.74 -23.16
CA LYS A 439 2.87 -10.01 -21.90
C LYS A 439 1.74 -9.01 -21.67
N LEU A 440 1.94 -7.71 -21.93
CA LEU A 440 0.89 -6.69 -21.83
C LEU A 440 -0.34 -7.06 -22.67
N LYS A 441 -0.15 -7.47 -23.94
CA LYS A 441 -1.25 -7.93 -24.79
C LYS A 441 -1.98 -9.14 -24.19
N SER A 442 -1.25 -10.11 -23.64
CA SER A 442 -1.89 -11.33 -23.10
C SER A 442 -2.72 -11.12 -21.82
N ILE A 443 -2.49 -10.04 -21.07
CA ILE A 443 -3.14 -9.78 -19.77
C ILE A 443 -4.09 -8.58 -19.77
N ASN A 444 -4.14 -7.83 -20.87
CA ASN A 444 -5.03 -6.69 -21.05
C ASN A 444 -5.55 -6.69 -22.50
N SER A 445 -6.83 -7.08 -22.64
CA SER A 445 -7.51 -7.19 -23.93
C SER A 445 -7.67 -5.86 -24.64
N ASP A 446 -7.84 -4.76 -23.90
CA ASP A 446 -7.95 -3.43 -24.47
C ASP A 446 -6.61 -2.98 -25.05
N TYR A 447 -5.51 -3.16 -24.31
CA TYR A 447 -4.14 -2.96 -24.80
C TYR A 447 -3.84 -3.85 -26.02
N GLU A 448 -4.22 -5.12 -26.01
CA GLU A 448 -4.09 -6.02 -27.16
C GLU A 448 -4.80 -5.46 -28.39
N ALA A 449 -6.05 -5.03 -28.24
CA ALA A 449 -6.84 -4.44 -29.31
C ALA A 449 -6.17 -3.18 -29.89
N LYS A 450 -5.58 -2.31 -29.03
CA LYS A 450 -4.88 -1.10 -29.50
C LYS A 450 -3.51 -1.39 -30.15
N ARG A 451 -2.86 -2.49 -29.77
CA ARG A 451 -1.59 -2.94 -30.37
C ARG A 451 -1.78 -3.79 -31.63
N PHE A 452 -3.00 -4.23 -31.94
CA PHE A 452 -3.30 -5.02 -33.13
C PHE A 452 -2.85 -4.29 -34.41
N ASN A 453 -2.07 -4.98 -35.25
CA ASN A 453 -1.42 -4.43 -36.45
C ASN A 453 -0.55 -3.17 -36.23
N ASN A 454 -0.22 -2.81 -34.99
CA ASN A 454 0.50 -1.58 -34.64
C ASN A 454 -0.12 -0.30 -35.22
N LEU A 455 -1.44 -0.29 -35.43
CA LEU A 455 -2.15 0.81 -36.10
C LEU A 455 -2.44 1.98 -35.16
N ALA A 456 -2.95 1.70 -33.96
CA ALA A 456 -3.32 2.73 -32.98
C ALA A 456 -2.18 3.04 -32.00
N MET A 457 -1.45 2.02 -31.56
CA MET A 457 -0.28 2.15 -30.71
C MET A 457 0.93 1.47 -31.37
N GLN A 458 2.11 2.10 -31.27
CA GLN A 458 3.39 1.50 -31.63
C GLN A 458 3.96 0.65 -30.49
N LEU A 459 5.06 -0.07 -30.76
CA LEU A 459 5.80 -0.83 -29.76
C LEU A 459 6.27 0.12 -28.63
N PRO A 460 6.22 -0.30 -27.34
CA PRO A 460 6.71 0.51 -26.24
C PRO A 460 8.15 0.99 -26.46
N VAL A 461 8.40 2.27 -26.19
CA VAL A 461 9.75 2.83 -26.17
C VAL A 461 10.29 2.70 -24.75
N VAL A 462 11.29 1.86 -24.55
CA VAL A 462 11.96 1.68 -23.26
C VAL A 462 13.30 2.41 -23.27
N THR A 463 13.46 3.36 -22.35
CA THR A 463 14.69 4.13 -22.15
C THR A 463 15.31 3.72 -20.81
N PRO A 464 16.45 3.01 -20.81
CA PRO A 464 17.20 2.73 -19.60
C PRO A 464 17.72 4.04 -18.97
N VAL A 465 17.62 4.17 -17.65
CA VAL A 465 18.22 5.28 -16.90
C VAL A 465 19.31 4.78 -15.95
N THR A 466 20.26 5.65 -15.64
CA THR A 466 21.38 5.34 -14.74
C THR A 466 20.90 5.06 -13.30
N GLU A 467 21.63 4.19 -12.59
CA GLU A 467 21.34 3.87 -11.20
C GLU A 467 21.33 5.14 -10.31
N GLY A 468 20.40 5.20 -9.39
CA GLY A 468 20.09 6.33 -8.52
C GLY A 468 19.24 7.44 -9.15
N THR A 469 18.82 7.34 -10.41
CA THR A 469 18.04 8.40 -11.09
C THR A 469 16.73 8.70 -10.34
N PHE A 470 15.93 7.68 -10.04
CA PHE A 470 14.67 7.87 -9.31
C PHE A 470 14.89 8.33 -7.86
N TYR A 471 15.96 7.86 -7.22
CA TYR A 471 16.36 8.31 -5.89
C TYR A 471 16.69 9.81 -5.86
N ARG A 472 17.53 10.28 -6.80
CA ARG A 472 17.89 11.70 -6.95
C ARG A 472 16.67 12.56 -7.23
N TRP A 473 15.75 12.09 -8.07
CA TRP A 473 14.48 12.79 -8.33
C TRP A 473 13.64 12.91 -7.05
N LEU A 474 13.42 11.82 -6.30
CA LEU A 474 12.69 11.87 -5.02
C LEU A 474 13.38 12.78 -3.99
N GLN A 475 14.70 12.74 -3.93
CA GLN A 475 15.51 13.61 -3.07
C GLN A 475 15.31 15.08 -3.40
N SER A 476 15.33 15.45 -4.69
CA SER A 476 15.11 16.83 -5.14
C SER A 476 13.75 17.40 -4.72
N LYS A 477 12.75 16.53 -4.54
CA LYS A 477 11.40 16.90 -4.09
C LYS A 477 11.25 16.93 -2.57
N GLY A 478 12.31 16.62 -1.80
CA GLY A 478 12.23 16.45 -0.35
C GLY A 478 11.34 15.27 0.06
N LYS A 479 11.19 14.27 -0.82
CA LYS A 479 10.25 13.15 -0.69
C LYS A 479 10.98 11.82 -0.45
N LEU A 480 12.03 11.84 0.39
CA LEU A 480 12.66 10.61 0.88
C LEU A 480 11.91 10.04 2.09
N GLY A 481 11.70 8.72 2.12
CA GLY A 481 11.09 7.99 3.25
C GLY A 481 9.80 7.21 2.92
N GLY A 482 9.40 6.34 3.85
CA GLY A 482 8.31 5.34 3.78
C GLY A 482 7.01 5.69 3.05
N GLN A 483 6.63 6.96 3.02
CA GLN A 483 5.36 7.40 2.47
C GLN A 483 5.41 7.75 0.98
N HIS A 484 6.57 8.11 0.45
CA HIS A 484 6.72 8.60 -0.91
C HIS A 484 7.11 7.47 -1.88
N LYS A 485 6.43 7.39 -3.01
CA LYS A 485 6.60 6.35 -4.03
C LYS A 485 6.72 7.00 -5.41
N VAL A 486 7.50 6.39 -6.29
CA VAL A 486 7.55 6.78 -7.70
C VAL A 486 6.20 6.44 -8.37
N PRO A 487 5.55 7.39 -9.05
CA PRO A 487 4.37 7.11 -9.86
C PRO A 487 4.73 6.18 -11.02
N ARG A 488 4.14 4.99 -11.07
CA ARG A 488 4.45 3.97 -12.09
C ARG A 488 3.83 4.31 -13.44
N LEU A 489 2.56 4.71 -13.45
CA LEU A 489 1.80 5.05 -14.66
C LEU A 489 1.17 6.44 -14.49
N ALA A 490 1.15 7.23 -15.56
CA ALA A 490 0.45 8.51 -15.61
C ALA A 490 -0.11 8.75 -17.01
N ASN A 491 -1.28 9.40 -17.08
CA ASN A 491 -1.87 9.83 -18.36
C ASN A 491 -1.23 11.09 -18.92
N ASP A 492 -0.57 11.88 -18.07
CA ASP A 492 0.25 13.01 -18.48
C ASP A 492 1.74 12.64 -18.47
N ARG A 493 2.55 13.51 -19.07
CA ARG A 493 3.99 13.32 -19.19
C ARG A 493 4.79 14.04 -18.09
N GLN A 494 4.13 14.60 -17.07
CA GLN A 494 4.80 15.40 -16.06
C GLN A 494 5.93 14.62 -15.37
N TYR A 495 5.64 13.41 -14.89
CA TYR A 495 6.63 12.63 -14.15
C TYR A 495 7.78 12.16 -15.03
N ILE A 496 7.49 11.65 -16.23
CA ILE A 496 8.51 11.10 -17.12
C ILE A 496 9.47 12.21 -17.59
N ASP A 497 8.94 13.39 -17.92
CA ASP A 497 9.74 14.52 -18.38
C ASP A 497 10.54 15.16 -17.23
N GLU A 498 10.01 15.19 -16.00
CA GLU A 498 10.78 15.59 -14.80
C GLU A 498 11.91 14.61 -14.48
N ILE A 499 11.66 13.30 -14.52
CA ILE A 499 12.65 12.27 -14.14
C ILE A 499 13.79 12.22 -15.17
N LYS A 500 13.50 12.44 -16.45
CA LYS A 500 14.54 12.55 -17.51
C LYS A 500 15.61 13.58 -17.21
N GLN A 501 15.29 14.65 -16.49
CA GLN A 501 16.27 15.67 -16.11
C GLN A 501 17.35 15.14 -15.15
N PHE A 502 17.07 14.04 -14.45
CA PHE A 502 17.97 13.37 -13.51
C PHE A 502 18.66 12.14 -14.12
N ALA A 503 18.24 11.74 -15.33
CA ALA A 503 18.91 10.72 -16.11
C ALA A 503 20.18 11.35 -16.71
N GLY A 504 21.24 11.42 -15.89
CA GLY A 504 22.56 11.77 -16.39
C GLY A 504 22.95 10.79 -17.51
N SER A 505 23.43 11.35 -18.63
CA SER A 505 23.88 10.62 -19.81
C SER A 505 24.74 9.43 -19.38
N ALA A 506 24.28 8.22 -19.65
CA ALA A 506 25.15 7.05 -19.59
C ALA A 506 26.24 7.30 -20.65
N GLY A 507 27.46 7.61 -20.18
CA GLY A 507 28.65 7.63 -21.01
C GLY A 507 29.04 6.22 -21.43
#